data_AF-A0A318KTU0-F1
#
_entry.id   AF-A0A318KTU0-F1
#
_cell.length_a   1.000
_cell.length_b   1.000
_cell.length_c   1.000
_cell.angle_alpha   90.00
_cell.angle_beta   90.00
_cell.angle_gamma   90.00
#
_symmetry.space_group_name_H-M   'P 1'
#
loop_
_entity.id
_entity.type
_entity.pdbx_description
1 polymer ?
#
loop_
_entity_poly.entity_id
_entity_poly.type
_entity_poly.pdbx_seq_one_letter_code
_entity_poly.pdbx_strand_id
1 'polypeptide(L)'
;MEPEHEDAMRTDFAELVRLRDEVLHAEVLDRPNSEVKALDDQRHNLEQRWSNGPHAQAWKHLCSAYRDWERNPERVRQFLAWTEHYRDIGHERLTAVEQRNIEQARELSGNTFHVDYERNAPDAARFTPEMPVPAFGPVRRRIERGR
;
A
#
# COMPACT_ATOMS: atom_id res chain seq x y z
N MET A 1 -8.32 -15.46 -4.00
CA MET A 1 -8.63 -14.69 -5.22
C MET A 1 -8.11 -15.50 -6.38
N GLU A 2 -8.85 -15.60 -7.47
CA GLU A 2 -8.34 -16.29 -8.67
C GLU A 2 -7.22 -15.47 -9.33
N PRO A 3 -6.20 -16.11 -9.91
CA PRO A 3 -5.07 -15.42 -10.53
C PRO A 3 -5.48 -14.34 -11.54
N GLU A 4 -6.48 -14.62 -12.39
CA GLU A 4 -6.97 -13.68 -13.41
C GLU A 4 -7.54 -12.39 -12.81
N HIS A 5 -8.27 -12.51 -11.70
CA HIS A 5 -8.81 -11.34 -10.98
C HIS A 5 -7.70 -10.55 -10.29
N GLU A 6 -6.67 -11.26 -9.81
CA GLU A 6 -5.50 -10.66 -9.19
C GLU A 6 -4.70 -9.84 -10.21
N ASP A 7 -4.43 -10.39 -11.39
CA ASP A 7 -3.69 -9.73 -12.47
C ASP A 7 -4.45 -8.52 -13.01
N ALA A 8 -5.77 -8.63 -13.18
CA ALA A 8 -6.62 -7.50 -13.54
C ALA A 8 -6.55 -6.39 -12.49
N MET A 9 -6.67 -6.75 -11.20
CA MET A 9 -6.56 -5.81 -10.08
C MET A 9 -5.21 -5.08 -10.08
N ARG A 10 -4.12 -5.81 -10.30
CA ARG A 10 -2.77 -5.22 -10.33
C ARG A 10 -2.59 -4.26 -11.50
N THR A 11 -3.06 -4.65 -12.68
CA THR A 11 -2.99 -3.82 -13.89
C THR A 11 -3.76 -2.52 -13.70
N ASP A 12 -4.97 -2.61 -13.18
CA ASP A 12 -5.80 -1.43 -12.90
C ASP A 12 -5.21 -0.54 -11.80
N PHE A 13 -4.53 -1.13 -10.82
CA PHE A 13 -3.86 -0.36 -9.77
C PHE A 13 -2.69 0.45 -10.32
N ALA A 14 -1.88 -0.14 -11.21
CA ALA A 14 -0.81 0.58 -11.89
C ALA A 14 -1.37 1.76 -12.72
N GLU A 15 -2.49 1.54 -13.40
CA GLU A 15 -3.20 2.58 -14.14
C GLU A 15 -3.75 3.68 -13.21
N LEU A 16 -4.29 3.32 -12.04
CA LEU A 16 -4.75 4.29 -11.05
C LEU A 16 -3.61 5.19 -10.56
N VAL A 17 -2.42 4.62 -10.34
CA VAL A 17 -1.22 5.39 -9.95
C VAL A 17 -0.80 6.33 -11.09
N ARG A 18 -0.75 5.85 -12.34
CA ARG A 18 -0.45 6.67 -13.52
C ARG A 18 -1.41 7.86 -13.65
N LEU A 19 -2.72 7.61 -13.57
CA LEU A 19 -3.75 8.65 -13.66
C LEU A 19 -3.62 9.68 -12.54
N ARG A 20 -3.29 9.25 -11.33
CA ARG A 20 -3.05 10.16 -10.21
C ARG A 20 -1.87 11.10 -10.48
N ASP A 21 -0.77 10.54 -10.98
CA ASP A 21 0.43 11.33 -11.28
C ASP A 21 0.18 12.28 -12.47
N GLU A 22 -0.64 11.87 -13.45
CA GLU A 22 -1.08 12.73 -14.55
C GLU A 22 -1.99 13.87 -14.11
N VAL A 23 -2.92 13.64 -13.17
CA VAL A 23 -3.72 14.71 -12.56
C VAL A 23 -2.80 15.75 -11.90
N LEU A 24 -1.86 15.29 -11.06
CA LEU A 24 -0.91 16.19 -10.40
C LEU A 24 -0.07 16.97 -11.41
N HIS A 25 0.38 16.31 -12.48
CA HIS A 25 1.17 16.96 -13.53
C HIS A 25 0.34 17.99 -14.32
N ALA A 26 -0.90 17.66 -14.67
CA ALA A 26 -1.81 18.55 -15.37
C ALA A 26 -2.14 19.80 -14.55
N GLU A 27 -2.34 19.65 -13.24
CA GLU A 27 -2.51 20.77 -12.31
C GLU A 27 -1.27 21.68 -12.24
N VAL A 28 -0.07 21.09 -12.18
CA VAL A 28 1.20 21.85 -12.17
C VAL A 28 1.42 22.61 -13.49
N LEU A 29 0.98 22.05 -14.62
CA LEU A 29 1.11 22.66 -15.94
C LEU A 29 -0.03 23.63 -16.31
N ASP A 30 -0.97 23.90 -15.39
CA ASP A 30 -2.15 24.75 -15.62
C ASP A 30 -2.95 24.30 -16.87
N ARG A 31 -3.11 22.99 -17.01
CA ARG A 31 -3.95 22.41 -18.08
C ARG A 31 -5.42 22.80 -17.87
N PRO A 32 -6.23 22.84 -18.95
CA PRO A 32 -7.65 23.16 -18.83
C PRO A 32 -8.36 22.29 -17.79
N ASN A 33 -9.21 22.89 -16.96
CA ASN A 33 -9.97 22.19 -15.93
C ASN A 33 -10.77 20.98 -16.45
N SER A 34 -11.21 21.02 -17.71
CA SER A 34 -11.90 19.90 -18.35
C SER A 34 -11.00 18.66 -18.55
N GLU A 35 -9.71 18.87 -18.80
CA GLU A 35 -8.71 17.81 -18.95
C GLU A 35 -8.39 17.17 -17.59
N VAL A 36 -8.12 18.01 -16.57
CA VAL A 36 -7.91 17.56 -15.19
C VAL A 36 -9.11 16.77 -14.68
N LYS A 37 -10.32 17.28 -14.93
CA LYS A 37 -11.56 16.60 -14.55
C LYS A 37 -11.73 15.24 -15.25
N ALA A 38 -11.41 15.15 -16.54
CA ALA A 38 -11.53 13.89 -17.27
C ALA A 38 -10.59 12.81 -16.70
N LEU A 39 -9.35 13.18 -16.34
CA LEU A 39 -8.41 12.28 -15.67
C LEU A 39 -8.89 11.86 -14.28
N ASP A 40 -9.40 12.80 -13.49
CA ASP A 40 -9.94 12.52 -12.16
C ASP A 40 -11.17 11.59 -12.21
N ASP A 41 -12.07 11.81 -13.18
CA ASP A 41 -13.26 10.97 -13.39
C ASP A 41 -12.85 9.53 -13.78
N GLN A 42 -11.82 9.36 -14.63
CA GLN A 42 -11.27 8.04 -14.98
C GLN A 42 -10.71 7.33 -13.73
N ARG A 43 -9.90 8.04 -12.94
CA ARG A 43 -9.34 7.52 -11.68
C ARG A 43 -10.45 7.10 -10.72
N HIS A 44 -11.48 7.92 -10.57
CA HIS A 44 -12.61 7.64 -9.69
C HIS A 44 -13.38 6.39 -10.14
N ASN A 45 -13.61 6.22 -11.44
CA ASN A 45 -14.32 5.06 -11.97
C ASN A 45 -13.57 3.74 -11.70
N LEU A 46 -12.24 3.73 -11.84
CA LEU A 46 -11.42 2.56 -11.48
C LEU A 46 -11.50 2.22 -10.00
N GLU A 47 -11.35 3.24 -9.14
CA GLU A 47 -11.44 3.08 -7.69
C GLU A 47 -12.81 2.52 -7.28
N GLN A 48 -13.91 3.06 -7.82
CA GLN A 48 -15.26 2.60 -7.52
C GLN A 48 -15.52 1.16 -7.97
N ARG A 49 -15.02 0.76 -9.14
CA ARG A 49 -15.19 -0.60 -9.67
C ARG A 49 -14.65 -1.64 -8.69
N TRP A 50 -13.45 -1.41 -8.16
CA TRP A 50 -12.80 -2.35 -7.25
C TRP A 50 -13.30 -2.23 -5.81
N SER A 51 -13.51 -1.01 -5.32
CA SER A 51 -13.98 -0.77 -3.94
C SER A 51 -15.40 -1.30 -3.68
N ASN A 52 -16.23 -1.43 -4.72
CA ASN A 52 -17.59 -2.00 -4.63
C ASN A 52 -17.67 -3.47 -5.08
N GLY A 53 -16.56 -4.03 -5.57
CA GLY A 53 -16.51 -5.39 -6.11
C GLY A 53 -16.26 -6.48 -5.04
N PRO A 54 -16.30 -7.77 -5.45
CA PRO A 54 -16.05 -8.91 -4.56
C PRO A 54 -14.61 -8.95 -4.01
N HIS A 55 -13.70 -8.17 -4.59
CA HIS A 55 -12.29 -8.10 -4.25
C HIS A 55 -11.89 -6.80 -3.54
N ALA A 56 -12.87 -6.03 -3.06
CA ALA A 56 -12.67 -4.74 -2.40
C ALA A 56 -11.66 -4.77 -1.24
N GLN A 57 -11.57 -5.87 -0.49
CA GLN A 57 -10.62 -5.97 0.61
C GLN A 57 -9.17 -6.04 0.13
N ALA A 58 -8.90 -6.81 -0.93
CA ALA A 58 -7.57 -6.91 -1.52
C ALA A 58 -7.16 -5.58 -2.18
N TRP A 59 -8.11 -4.94 -2.87
CA TRP A 59 -7.93 -3.59 -3.42
C TRP A 59 -7.57 -2.58 -2.33
N LYS A 60 -8.36 -2.52 -1.25
CA LYS A 60 -8.09 -1.63 -0.09
C LYS A 60 -6.73 -1.90 0.55
N HIS A 61 -6.31 -3.17 0.61
CA HIS A 61 -4.98 -3.53 1.11
C HIS A 61 -3.89 -2.94 0.19
N LEU A 62 -4.01 -3.11 -1.12
CA LEU A 62 -3.06 -2.55 -2.10
C LEU A 62 -2.99 -1.01 -2.03
N CYS A 63 -4.13 -0.32 -2.00
CA CYS A 63 -4.18 1.15 -1.82
C CYS A 63 -3.56 1.60 -0.48
N SER A 64 -3.64 0.79 0.57
CA SER A 64 -3.06 1.11 1.88
C SER A 64 -1.55 0.87 1.87
N ALA A 65 -1.10 -0.29 1.37
CA ALA A 65 0.32 -0.60 1.22
C ALA A 65 1.05 0.47 0.38
N TYR A 66 0.42 0.94 -0.70
CA TYR A 66 0.96 2.01 -1.53
C TYR A 66 1.11 3.33 -0.76
N ARG A 67 0.07 3.78 -0.05
CA ARG A 67 0.14 4.98 0.79
C ARG A 67 1.17 4.87 1.91
N ASP A 68 1.36 3.68 2.47
CA ASP A 68 2.35 3.44 3.51
C ASP A 68 3.77 3.53 2.94
N TRP A 69 4.02 3.01 1.74
CA TRP A 69 5.30 3.20 1.06
C TRP A 69 5.58 4.67 0.73
N GLU A 70 4.59 5.41 0.27
CA GLU A 70 4.76 6.85 -0.01
C GLU A 70 5.05 7.68 1.24
N ARG A 71 4.42 7.33 2.38
CA ARG A 71 4.49 8.14 3.60
C ARG A 71 5.59 7.71 4.56
N ASN A 72 5.87 6.41 4.65
CA ASN A 72 6.80 5.86 5.63
C ASN A 72 7.45 4.54 5.13
N PRO A 73 8.33 4.62 4.13
CA PRO A 73 8.95 3.43 3.52
C PRO A 73 9.78 2.62 4.54
N GLU A 74 10.43 3.27 5.51
CA GLU A 74 11.22 2.57 6.53
C GLU A 74 10.35 1.67 7.42
N ARG A 75 9.16 2.15 7.80
CA ARG A 75 8.23 1.34 8.59
C ARG A 75 7.75 0.13 7.81
N VAL A 76 7.54 0.26 6.50
CA VAL A 76 7.15 -0.89 5.65
C VAL A 76 8.30 -1.89 5.53
N ARG A 77 9.55 -1.43 5.39
CA ARG A 77 10.74 -2.31 5.40
C ARG A 77 10.88 -3.07 6.72
N GLN A 78 10.75 -2.38 7.86
CA GLN A 78 10.78 -3.02 9.18
C GLN A 78 9.67 -4.07 9.32
N PHE A 79 8.46 -3.78 8.84
CA PHE A 79 7.38 -4.75 8.85
C PHE A 79 7.67 -6.00 8.01
N LEU A 80 8.23 -5.83 6.81
CA LEU A 80 8.61 -6.95 5.96
C LEU A 80 9.69 -7.82 6.61
N ALA A 81 10.71 -7.19 7.23
CA ALA A 81 11.74 -7.88 7.97
C ALA A 81 11.17 -8.69 9.16
N TRP A 82 10.20 -8.13 9.90
CA TRP A 82 9.53 -8.89 10.96
C TRP A 82 8.68 -10.03 10.40
N THR A 83 7.97 -9.81 9.30
CA THR A 83 7.18 -10.87 8.66
C THR A 83 8.06 -12.04 8.23
N GLU A 84 9.24 -11.76 7.67
CA GLU A 84 10.24 -12.78 7.33
C GLU A 84 10.74 -13.51 8.57
N HIS A 85 11.14 -12.78 9.62
CA HIS A 85 11.54 -13.39 10.89
C HIS A 85 10.47 -14.31 11.49
N TYR A 86 9.20 -13.89 11.48
CA TYR A 86 8.08 -14.71 11.97
C TYR A 86 7.84 -15.95 11.09
N ARG A 87 8.01 -15.83 9.77
CA ARG A 87 7.91 -16.95 8.84
C ARG A 87 8.96 -18.02 9.15
N ASP A 88 10.20 -17.63 9.44
CA ASP A 88 11.30 -18.55 9.76
C ASP A 88 11.03 -19.37 11.03
N ILE A 89 10.26 -18.82 11.98
CA ILE A 89 9.84 -19.51 13.20
C ILE A 89 8.44 -20.13 13.10
N GLY A 90 7.89 -20.26 11.88
CA GLY A 90 6.65 -20.99 11.59
C GLY A 90 5.35 -20.19 11.74
N HIS A 91 5.43 -18.86 11.82
CA HIS A 91 4.28 -17.96 11.93
C HIS A 91 4.08 -17.15 10.64
N GLU A 92 3.12 -17.57 9.80
CA GLU A 92 2.73 -16.83 8.60
C GLU A 92 1.76 -15.68 8.96
N ARG A 93 2.13 -14.43 8.64
CA ARG A 93 1.33 -13.23 8.97
C ARG A 93 0.69 -12.54 7.77
N LEU A 94 1.12 -12.87 6.56
CA LEU A 94 0.61 -12.31 5.32
C LEU A 94 0.17 -13.44 4.41
N THR A 95 -0.99 -13.26 3.77
CA THR A 95 -1.36 -14.12 2.64
C THR A 95 -0.46 -13.84 1.43
N ALA A 96 -0.37 -14.79 0.50
CA ALA A 96 0.42 -14.61 -0.72
C ALA A 96 -0.02 -13.39 -1.56
N VAL A 97 -1.33 -13.06 -1.57
CA VAL A 97 -1.87 -11.88 -2.26
C VAL A 97 -1.42 -10.59 -1.57
N GLU A 98 -1.47 -10.54 -0.24
CA GLU A 98 -1.05 -9.36 0.53
C GLU A 98 0.46 -9.10 0.38
N GLN A 99 1.28 -10.15 0.37
CA GLN A 99 2.70 -10.03 0.09
C GLN A 99 2.94 -9.40 -1.29
N ARG A 100 2.36 -9.97 -2.35
CA ARG A 100 2.49 -9.44 -3.72
C ARG A 100 1.92 -8.03 -3.86
N ASN A 101 0.90 -7.66 -3.08
CA ASN A 101 0.38 -6.29 -3.05
C ASN A 101 1.41 -5.31 -2.45
N ILE A 102 2.12 -5.70 -1.38
CA ILE A 102 3.16 -4.84 -0.78
C ILE A 102 4.35 -4.69 -1.73
N GLU A 103 4.71 -5.76 -2.45
CA GLU A 103 5.78 -5.74 -3.46
C GLU A 103 5.43 -4.81 -4.62
N GLN A 104 4.25 -4.96 -5.23
CA GLN A 104 3.80 -4.05 -6.29
C GLN A 104 3.72 -2.59 -5.80
N ALA A 105 3.22 -2.36 -4.58
CA ALA A 105 3.16 -1.03 -4.00
C ALA A 105 4.55 -0.40 -3.81
N ARG A 106 5.57 -1.20 -3.48
CA ARG A 106 6.97 -0.75 -3.40
C ARG A 106 7.48 -0.30 -4.76
N GLU A 107 7.18 -1.08 -5.80
CA GLU A 107 7.56 -0.79 -7.18
C GLU A 107 6.98 0.53 -7.67
N LEU A 108 5.67 0.67 -7.58
CA LEU A 108 4.96 1.85 -8.08
C LEU A 108 5.30 3.12 -7.30
N SER A 109 5.66 3.02 -6.02
CA SER A 109 6.04 4.18 -5.20
C SER A 109 7.51 4.60 -5.38
N GLY A 110 8.27 3.93 -6.26
CA GLY A 110 9.69 4.22 -6.47
C GLY A 110 10.61 3.78 -5.34
N ASN A 111 10.13 2.97 -4.39
CA ASN A 111 10.90 2.48 -3.24
C ASN A 111 11.67 1.17 -3.52
N THR A 112 11.93 0.87 -4.80
CA THR A 112 12.69 -0.31 -5.24
C THR A 112 14.15 -0.21 -4.86
N PHE A 113 14.74 0.98 -4.91
CA PHE A 113 16.13 1.21 -4.52
C PHE A 113 16.28 1.22 -2.99
N HIS A 114 17.02 0.23 -2.48
CA HIS A 114 17.48 0.23 -1.09
C HIS A 114 18.74 1.09 -1.02
N VAL A 115 18.70 2.16 -0.23
CA VAL A 115 19.92 2.83 0.21
C VAL A 115 20.25 2.23 1.57
N ASP A 116 21.38 1.53 1.66
CA ASP A 116 21.84 0.94 2.93
C ASP A 116 21.97 2.05 3.98
N TYR A 117 21.05 2.02 4.96
CA TYR A 117 20.93 3.04 6.00
C TYR A 117 22.12 3.01 6.99
N GLU A 118 22.96 1.98 6.95
CA GLU A 118 24.19 1.88 7.76
C GLU A 118 25.14 3.07 7.56
N ARG A 119 25.02 3.80 6.43
CA ARG A 119 25.83 4.99 6.18
C ARG A 119 25.27 6.30 6.77
N ASN A 120 24.00 6.34 7.18
CA ASN A 120 23.30 7.60 7.55
C ASN A 120 22.36 7.52 8.78
N ALA A 121 22.40 6.45 9.59
CA ALA A 121 21.61 6.37 10.83
C ALA A 121 22.32 7.00 12.04
N PRO A 122 21.72 7.96 12.77
CA PRO A 122 22.11 8.23 14.14
C PRO A 122 21.68 7.07 15.06
N ASP A 123 22.57 6.72 15.99
CA ASP A 123 22.72 5.51 16.81
C ASP A 123 21.54 5.09 17.75
N ALA A 124 20.29 5.43 17.44
CA ALA A 124 19.19 5.42 18.42
C ALA A 124 18.01 4.54 18.03
N ALA A 125 18.16 3.20 18.01
CA ALA A 125 17.01 2.28 18.06
C ALA A 125 17.40 0.78 18.13
N ARG A 126 18.11 0.36 19.18
CA ARG A 126 18.06 -1.05 19.60
C ARG A 126 16.68 -1.29 20.22
N PHE A 127 15.76 -1.98 19.54
CA PHE A 127 14.45 -2.32 20.10
C PHE A 127 14.28 -3.83 20.27
N THR A 128 13.79 -4.20 21.45
CA THR A 128 13.67 -5.55 22.01
C THR A 128 12.34 -6.23 21.67
N PRO A 129 12.21 -7.57 21.88
CA PRO A 129 11.12 -8.42 21.35
C PRO A 129 9.70 -8.15 21.89
N GLU A 130 9.49 -7.18 22.78
CA GLU A 130 8.26 -7.07 23.58
C GLU A 130 7.23 -6.07 23.04
N MET A 131 7.45 -5.49 21.84
CA MET A 131 6.46 -4.60 21.24
C MET A 131 5.41 -5.37 20.42
N PRO A 132 4.11 -5.12 20.64
CA PRO A 132 3.06 -5.72 19.84
C PRO A 132 3.13 -5.18 18.40
N VAL A 133 3.22 -6.10 17.44
CA VAL A 133 3.20 -5.79 16.01
C VAL A 133 1.87 -5.10 15.66
N PRO A 134 1.90 -3.90 15.04
CA PRO A 134 0.67 -3.23 14.62
C PRO A 134 -0.06 -4.05 13.55
N ALA A 135 -1.37 -4.25 13.73
CA ALA A 135 -2.22 -4.87 12.72
C ALA A 135 -2.45 -3.92 11.52
N PHE A 136 -2.45 -4.47 10.31
CA PHE A 136 -2.73 -3.75 9.05
C PHE A 136 -4.25 -3.60 8.83
N GLY A 137 -4.69 -2.44 8.36
CA GLY A 137 -6.10 -2.12 8.11
C GLY A 137 -6.80 -1.33 9.23
N PRO A 138 -8.04 -0.83 9.00
CA PRO A 138 -8.74 -0.03 9.98
C PRO A 138 -8.98 -0.85 11.25
N VAL A 139 -8.43 -0.36 12.36
CA VAL A 139 -8.65 -0.91 13.70
C VAL A 139 -10.17 -0.99 13.92
N ARG A 140 -10.74 -2.20 13.90
CA ARG A 140 -12.11 -2.41 14.38
C ARG A 140 -12.10 -2.12 15.88
N ARG A 141 -12.32 -0.87 16.26
CA ARG A 141 -12.63 -0.51 17.65
C ARG A 141 -13.95 -1.18 18.00
N ARG A 142 -13.88 -2.24 18.79
CA ARG A 142 -15.02 -2.77 19.52
C ARG A 142 -15.47 -1.66 20.47
N ILE A 143 -16.53 -0.95 20.11
CA ILE A 143 -17.19 -0.03 21.04
C ILE A 143 -17.85 -0.93 22.09
N GLU A 144 -17.25 -1.00 23.27
CA GLU A 144 -17.93 -1.51 24.45
C GLU A 144 -19.06 -0.54 24.76
N ARG A 145 -20.30 -0.97 24.52
CA ARG A 145 -21.49 -0.30 25.06
C ARG A 145 -21.47 -0.52 26.58
N GLY A 146 -21.02 0.51 27.29
CA GLY A 146 -21.27 0.68 28.71
C GLY A 146 -22.77 0.84 28.96
N ARG A 147 -23.19 0.23 30.07
CA ARG A 147 -24.54 -0.05 30.56
C ARG A 147 -25.51 1.12 30.58
#